data_AF-A0A6S6WJW4-F1
#
_entry.id   AF-A0A6S6WJW4-F1
#
_cell.length_a   1.000
_cell.length_b   1.000
_cell.length_c   1.000
_cell.angle_alpha   90.00
_cell.angle_beta   90.00
_cell.angle_gamma   90.00
#
_symmetry.space_group_name_H-M   'P 1'
#
loop_
_entity.id
_entity.type
_entity.pdbx_description
1 polymer ?
#
loop_
_entity_poly.entity_id
_entity_poly.type
_entity_poly.pdbx_seq_one_letter_code
_entity_poly.pdbx_strand_id
1 'polypeptide(L)'
;MGIETELVDFLESTVKDGANKARDMEIVKFYYGLNESPWPTLEETASRFGVGTRERIRQLINSKFRDNVSKRSIPSLKNVVDVLQSRDYWVASEFEEEICNAELIDRESHLKGILNLINDVNLDCGFDIFTPDLKLASRSTLATSKNIFLIRESRVKVIEKLFKKAQGLPGRCGIAKLNYLEEELGEYYSLVSLLIESSPMSWVRVIGDDFWYIFENRDNTVINYCEKVFSVIEHCDPARLAVTFRNALDGRTYKYPYPPSEIIEEYLRSSVYLVNTDSRLKFIGETTSLNEIEADLISFFDSRRSASFPELRAFLSQKGYGNPHILKTTNFSPLVYVDKTKGRKHYLYSLLGHPVSERDDSSGIDTYEFYLRRLRALLDVGTDETREKIARKEQHILQEWLFKDKTHEDCAICGKEFSIKTLVTAHKKPRADCNDAERLDPYIVMPVCVMGCDYLYEDMYIYIDGAEIKRGVSLSNASAESGFIEDLVGRVVDSKWLLGNRSYFRSPNKALQRTSR
;
A
#
# COMPACT_ATOMS: atom_id res chain seq x y z
N MET A 1 -21.14 -15.81 -26.98
CA MET A 1 -20.70 -17.21 -26.80
C MET A 1 -19.30 -17.12 -26.23
N GLY A 2 -19.11 -17.54 -24.99
CA GLY A 2 -17.88 -17.31 -24.24
C GLY A 2 -16.87 -18.44 -24.39
N ILE A 3 -15.67 -18.21 -23.85
CA ILE A 3 -14.55 -19.17 -23.87
C ILE A 3 -14.93 -20.51 -23.23
N GLU A 4 -15.66 -20.50 -22.12
CA GLU A 4 -16.07 -21.74 -21.45
C GLU A 4 -16.96 -22.59 -22.36
N THR A 5 -17.97 -21.99 -23.00
CA THR A 5 -18.87 -22.72 -23.92
C THR A 5 -18.10 -23.33 -25.08
N GLU A 6 -17.23 -22.55 -25.73
CA GLU A 6 -16.41 -23.04 -26.85
C GLU A 6 -15.43 -24.15 -26.43
N LEU A 7 -14.85 -24.05 -25.23
CA LEU A 7 -13.98 -25.10 -24.69
C LEU A 7 -14.78 -26.38 -24.42
N VAL A 8 -15.98 -26.27 -23.84
CA VAL A 8 -16.86 -27.43 -23.59
C VAL A 8 -17.22 -28.11 -24.91
N ASP A 9 -17.69 -27.36 -25.91
CA ASP A 9 -18.04 -27.90 -27.23
C ASP A 9 -16.84 -28.61 -27.89
N PHE A 10 -15.65 -28.00 -27.81
CA PHE A 10 -14.41 -28.60 -28.31
C PHE A 10 -14.10 -29.93 -27.59
N LEU A 11 -14.19 -29.95 -26.26
CA LEU A 11 -13.91 -31.15 -25.47
C LEU A 11 -14.96 -32.24 -25.71
N GLU A 12 -16.25 -31.90 -25.87
CA GLU A 12 -17.30 -32.87 -26.17
C GLU A 12 -17.05 -33.61 -27.49
N SER A 13 -16.57 -32.87 -28.50
CA SER A 13 -16.26 -33.41 -29.84
C SER A 13 -14.97 -34.23 -29.89
N THR A 14 -14.01 -33.96 -28.98
CA THR A 14 -12.65 -34.53 -29.03
C THR A 14 -12.46 -35.67 -28.02
N VAL A 15 -13.07 -35.56 -26.84
CA VAL A 15 -12.94 -36.56 -25.77
C VAL A 15 -13.87 -37.73 -26.05
N LYS A 16 -13.28 -38.91 -26.30
CA LYS A 16 -14.01 -40.16 -26.51
C LYS A 16 -15.01 -40.45 -25.39
N ASP A 17 -16.18 -40.96 -25.76
CA ASP A 17 -17.22 -41.37 -24.82
C ASP A 17 -16.75 -42.50 -23.90
N GLY A 18 -17.05 -42.35 -22.61
CA GLY A 18 -16.68 -43.30 -21.58
C GLY A 18 -17.06 -42.79 -20.18
N ALA A 19 -16.99 -43.69 -19.19
CA ALA A 19 -17.41 -43.41 -17.81
C ALA A 19 -16.71 -42.21 -17.15
N ASN A 20 -15.53 -41.82 -17.65
CA ASN A 20 -14.73 -40.73 -17.10
C ASN A 20 -14.86 -39.42 -17.90
N LYS A 21 -15.62 -39.36 -19.00
CA LYS A 21 -15.66 -38.19 -19.92
C LYS A 21 -15.94 -36.89 -19.18
N ALA A 22 -17.02 -36.84 -18.39
CA ALA A 22 -17.41 -35.65 -17.64
C ALA A 22 -16.32 -35.18 -16.66
N ARG A 23 -15.71 -36.10 -15.91
CA ARG A 23 -14.62 -35.77 -14.97
C ARG A 23 -13.39 -35.25 -15.71
N ASP A 24 -13.01 -35.89 -16.81
CA ASP A 24 -11.83 -35.50 -17.57
C ASP A 24 -12.01 -34.10 -18.20
N MET A 25 -13.23 -33.74 -18.62
CA MET A 25 -13.57 -32.38 -19.08
C MET A 25 -13.48 -31.35 -17.95
N GLU A 26 -14.03 -31.64 -16.77
CA GLU A 26 -13.96 -30.75 -15.61
C GLU A 26 -12.52 -30.56 -15.11
N ILE A 27 -11.64 -31.56 -15.24
CA ILE A 27 -10.21 -31.42 -14.96
C ILE A 27 -9.57 -30.36 -15.88
N VAL A 28 -9.90 -30.37 -17.17
CA VAL A 28 -9.38 -29.38 -18.13
C VAL A 28 -9.90 -27.99 -17.82
N LYS A 29 -11.22 -27.85 -17.56
CA LYS A 29 -11.83 -26.56 -17.18
C LYS A 29 -11.23 -25.98 -15.91
N PHE A 30 -11.11 -26.81 -14.87
CA PHE A 30 -10.49 -26.42 -13.61
C PHE A 30 -9.05 -25.95 -13.85
N TYR A 31 -8.24 -26.71 -14.59
CA TYR A 31 -6.83 -26.38 -14.83
C TYR A 31 -6.62 -25.03 -15.52
N TYR A 32 -7.51 -24.65 -16.46
CA TYR A 32 -7.49 -23.35 -17.12
C TYR A 32 -8.24 -22.24 -16.36
N GLY A 33 -8.53 -22.46 -15.07
CA GLY A 33 -9.03 -21.42 -14.17
C GLY A 33 -10.42 -20.91 -14.55
N LEU A 34 -11.23 -21.72 -15.24
CA LEU A 34 -12.63 -21.35 -15.51
C LEU A 34 -13.50 -21.44 -14.25
N ASN A 35 -13.05 -22.18 -13.21
CA ASN A 35 -13.72 -22.32 -11.92
C ASN A 35 -12.72 -22.34 -10.75
N GLU A 36 -13.14 -21.80 -9.60
CA GLU A 36 -12.64 -21.98 -8.21
C GLU A 36 -11.19 -21.63 -7.84
N SER A 37 -10.22 -21.72 -8.75
CA SER A 37 -8.82 -21.45 -8.46
C SER A 37 -8.14 -20.60 -9.55
N PRO A 38 -7.43 -19.52 -9.17
CA PRO A 38 -6.86 -18.58 -10.12
C PRO A 38 -5.67 -19.11 -10.92
N TRP A 39 -4.94 -20.09 -10.39
CA TRP A 39 -3.83 -20.71 -11.10
C TRP A 39 -3.52 -22.12 -10.58
N PRO A 40 -4.35 -23.14 -10.86
CA PRO A 40 -4.17 -24.47 -10.29
C PRO A 40 -2.83 -25.12 -10.67
N THR A 41 -2.22 -25.85 -9.73
CA THR A 41 -1.14 -26.80 -10.05
C THR A 41 -1.68 -28.12 -10.59
N LEU A 42 -0.82 -28.88 -11.26
CA LEU A 42 -1.10 -30.27 -11.60
C LEU A 42 -1.31 -31.12 -10.33
N GLU A 43 -0.56 -30.83 -9.26
CA GLU A 43 -0.70 -31.45 -7.94
C GLU A 43 -2.05 -31.13 -7.28
N GLU A 44 -2.43 -29.85 -7.22
CA GLU A 44 -3.74 -29.41 -6.71
C GLU A 44 -4.88 -30.03 -7.50
N THR A 45 -4.75 -30.08 -8.83
CA THR A 45 -5.72 -30.73 -9.71
C THR A 45 -5.83 -32.22 -9.41
N ALA A 46 -4.70 -32.92 -9.22
CA ALA A 46 -4.69 -34.35 -8.87
C ALA A 46 -5.38 -34.59 -7.52
N SER A 47 -5.07 -33.78 -6.52
CA SER A 47 -5.67 -33.86 -5.17
C SER A 47 -7.16 -33.59 -5.22
N ARG A 48 -7.58 -32.51 -5.89
CA ARG A 48 -8.98 -32.07 -6.00
C ARG A 48 -9.88 -33.14 -6.62
N PHE A 49 -9.44 -33.76 -7.71
CA PHE A 49 -10.24 -34.75 -8.43
C PHE A 49 -9.96 -36.19 -8.00
N GLY A 50 -9.06 -36.41 -7.04
CA GLY A 50 -8.64 -37.74 -6.60
C GLY A 50 -7.98 -38.57 -7.71
N VAL A 51 -7.33 -37.92 -8.68
CA VAL A 51 -6.76 -38.58 -9.87
C VAL A 51 -5.24 -38.69 -9.76
N GLY A 52 -4.80 -39.79 -9.15
CA GLY A 52 -3.42 -40.27 -9.23
C GLY A 52 -2.36 -39.23 -8.87
N THR A 53 -1.36 -39.09 -9.74
CA THR A 53 -0.20 -38.19 -9.55
C THR A 53 -0.27 -36.98 -10.46
N ARG A 54 0.55 -35.96 -10.17
CA ARG A 54 0.84 -34.81 -11.06
C ARG A 54 1.04 -35.21 -12.51
N GLU A 55 1.84 -36.26 -12.73
CA GLU A 55 2.17 -36.76 -14.07
C GLU A 55 0.94 -37.33 -14.79
N ARG A 56 0.01 -37.94 -14.04
CA ARG A 56 -1.24 -38.45 -14.59
C ARG A 56 -2.14 -37.33 -15.10
N ILE A 57 -2.27 -36.24 -14.33
CA ILE A 57 -3.01 -35.05 -14.78
C ILE A 57 -2.36 -34.44 -16.01
N ARG A 58 -1.03 -34.32 -16.05
CA ARG A 58 -0.31 -33.80 -17.23
C ARG A 58 -0.63 -34.59 -18.50
N GLN A 59 -0.55 -35.92 -18.43
CA GLN A 59 -0.86 -36.80 -19.56
C GLN A 59 -2.33 -36.70 -19.99
N LEU A 60 -3.23 -36.56 -19.02
CA LEU A 60 -4.66 -36.35 -19.29
C LEU A 60 -4.87 -35.04 -20.06
N ILE A 61 -4.40 -33.91 -19.53
CA ILE A 61 -4.57 -32.60 -20.18
C ILE A 61 -3.96 -32.60 -21.59
N ASN A 62 -2.77 -33.19 -21.77
CA ASN A 62 -2.14 -33.27 -23.08
C ASN A 62 -3.02 -34.07 -24.06
N SER A 63 -3.35 -35.32 -23.72
CA SER A 63 -4.09 -36.21 -24.61
C SER A 63 -5.52 -35.77 -24.89
N LYS A 64 -6.18 -35.10 -23.94
CA LYS A 64 -7.58 -34.67 -24.06
C LYS A 64 -7.73 -33.29 -24.68
N PHE A 65 -6.72 -32.43 -24.56
CA PHE A 65 -6.80 -31.04 -24.99
C PHE A 65 -5.59 -30.62 -25.84
N ARG A 66 -4.39 -30.48 -25.24
CA ARG A 66 -3.25 -29.80 -25.91
C ARG A 66 -2.81 -30.47 -27.21
N ASP A 67 -2.89 -31.79 -27.30
CA ASP A 67 -2.45 -32.54 -28.49
C ASP A 67 -3.43 -32.38 -29.68
N ASN A 68 -4.64 -31.88 -29.43
CA ASN A 68 -5.71 -31.77 -30.43
C ASN A 68 -6.17 -30.33 -30.70
N VAL A 69 -5.80 -29.39 -29.83
CA VAL A 69 -6.26 -28.00 -29.92
C VAL A 69 -5.44 -27.19 -30.93
N SER A 70 -6.07 -26.19 -31.54
CA SER A 70 -5.43 -25.23 -32.42
C SER A 70 -5.93 -23.82 -32.11
N LYS A 71 -5.25 -22.80 -32.65
CA LYS A 71 -5.69 -21.39 -32.58
C LYS A 71 -7.10 -21.08 -33.12
N ARG A 72 -7.74 -22.05 -33.79
CA ARG A 72 -9.13 -21.92 -34.31
C ARG A 72 -10.15 -22.67 -33.46
N SER A 73 -9.70 -23.48 -32.50
CA SER A 73 -10.57 -24.35 -31.71
C SER A 73 -11.45 -23.56 -30.74
N ILE A 74 -10.97 -22.39 -30.27
CA ILE A 74 -11.68 -21.52 -29.33
C ILE A 74 -11.59 -20.08 -29.90
N PRO A 75 -12.45 -19.72 -30.87
CA PRO A 75 -12.40 -18.42 -31.56
C PRO A 75 -12.44 -17.20 -30.62
N SER A 76 -13.15 -17.29 -29.49
CA SER A 76 -13.29 -16.19 -28.53
C SER A 76 -11.96 -15.81 -27.86
N LEU A 77 -10.95 -16.70 -27.84
CA LEU A 77 -9.61 -16.34 -27.36
C LEU A 77 -8.97 -15.26 -28.23
N LYS A 78 -9.26 -15.22 -29.54
CA LYS A 78 -8.75 -14.17 -30.40
C LYS A 78 -9.35 -12.82 -30.03
N ASN A 79 -10.64 -12.77 -29.69
CA ASN A 79 -11.28 -11.53 -29.25
C ASN A 79 -10.65 -11.02 -27.95
N VAL A 80 -10.32 -11.90 -27.00
CA VAL A 80 -9.58 -11.53 -25.77
C VAL A 80 -8.21 -10.95 -26.10
N VAL A 81 -7.47 -11.58 -27.03
CA VAL A 81 -6.16 -11.08 -27.48
C VAL A 81 -6.30 -9.70 -28.16
N ASP A 82 -7.31 -9.52 -29.01
CA ASP A 82 -7.56 -8.25 -29.70
C ASP A 82 -7.89 -7.12 -28.70
N VAL A 83 -8.70 -7.40 -27.67
CA VAL A 83 -8.96 -6.45 -26.56
C VAL A 83 -7.66 -6.16 -25.80
N LEU A 84 -6.90 -7.19 -25.41
CA LEU A 84 -5.66 -7.02 -24.65
C LEU A 84 -4.65 -6.16 -25.40
N GLN A 85 -4.48 -6.42 -26.71
CA GLN A 85 -3.56 -5.73 -27.59
C GLN A 85 -4.02 -4.32 -28.00
N SER A 86 -5.23 -3.90 -27.64
CA SER A 86 -5.73 -2.54 -27.94
C SER A 86 -5.02 -1.43 -27.13
N ARG A 87 -4.33 -1.80 -26.04
CA ARG A 87 -3.53 -0.90 -25.19
C ARG A 87 -2.12 -1.46 -25.03
N ASP A 88 -1.23 -0.70 -24.40
CA ASP A 88 0.13 -1.18 -24.06
C ASP A 88 0.22 -1.75 -22.64
N TYR A 89 -0.77 -1.45 -21.80
CA TYR A 89 -0.91 -2.02 -20.47
C TYR A 89 -2.38 -2.04 -20.03
N TRP A 90 -2.67 -2.84 -19.01
CA TRP A 90 -3.93 -2.84 -18.27
C TRP A 90 -3.68 -3.06 -16.78
N VAL A 91 -4.55 -2.50 -15.94
CA VAL A 91 -4.77 -3.05 -14.60
C VAL A 91 -5.57 -4.34 -14.78
N ALA A 92 -5.16 -5.45 -14.16
CA ALA A 92 -5.81 -6.74 -14.42
C ALA A 92 -7.32 -6.73 -14.14
N SER A 93 -7.76 -6.08 -13.06
CA SER A 93 -9.18 -5.99 -12.72
C SER A 93 -9.99 -5.20 -13.77
N GLU A 94 -9.40 -4.15 -14.35
CA GLU A 94 -10.02 -3.39 -15.43
C GLU A 94 -10.13 -4.26 -16.70
N PHE A 95 -9.08 -5.00 -17.02
CA PHE A 95 -9.10 -5.90 -18.16
C PHE A 95 -10.13 -7.03 -17.98
N GLU A 96 -10.19 -7.64 -16.79
CA GLU A 96 -11.19 -8.65 -16.43
C GLU A 96 -12.62 -8.12 -16.59
N GLU A 97 -12.88 -6.89 -16.14
CA GLU A 97 -14.18 -6.23 -16.32
C GLU A 97 -14.52 -6.03 -17.80
N GLU A 98 -13.55 -5.58 -18.61
CA GLU A 98 -13.72 -5.36 -20.05
C GLU A 98 -14.11 -6.67 -20.78
N ILE A 99 -13.41 -7.78 -20.50
CA ILE A 99 -13.68 -9.07 -21.15
C ILE A 99 -14.94 -9.76 -20.60
N CYS A 100 -15.32 -9.50 -19.34
CA CYS A 100 -16.62 -9.93 -18.81
C CYS A 100 -17.78 -9.19 -19.49
N ASN A 101 -17.66 -7.86 -19.65
CA ASN A 101 -18.68 -7.04 -20.31
C ASN A 101 -18.83 -7.39 -21.81
N ALA A 102 -17.77 -7.90 -22.43
CA ALA A 102 -17.80 -8.42 -23.79
C ALA A 102 -18.34 -9.87 -23.89
N GLU A 103 -18.83 -10.46 -22.78
CA GLU A 103 -19.33 -11.84 -22.70
C GLU A 103 -18.30 -12.90 -23.16
N LEU A 104 -17.00 -12.61 -23.00
CA LEU A 104 -15.92 -13.52 -23.39
C LEU A 104 -15.58 -14.52 -22.28
N ILE A 105 -15.73 -14.12 -21.02
CA ILE A 105 -15.53 -14.95 -19.82
C ILE A 105 -16.64 -14.72 -18.80
N ASP A 106 -16.80 -15.66 -17.89
CA ASP A 106 -17.68 -15.54 -16.73
C ASP A 106 -16.95 -14.91 -15.53
N ARG A 107 -17.72 -14.35 -14.57
CA ARG A 107 -17.16 -13.71 -13.37
C ARG A 107 -16.38 -14.66 -12.45
N GLU A 108 -16.61 -15.96 -12.60
CA GLU A 108 -15.91 -17.02 -11.84
C GLU A 108 -14.61 -17.46 -12.52
N SER A 109 -14.36 -17.00 -13.76
CA SER A 109 -13.12 -17.28 -14.49
C SER A 109 -11.96 -16.42 -14.02
N HIS A 110 -10.76 -16.96 -14.15
CA HIS A 110 -9.53 -16.33 -13.68
C HIS A 110 -8.55 -16.03 -14.82
N LEU A 111 -8.09 -14.78 -14.89
CA LEU A 111 -7.26 -14.25 -15.97
C LEU A 111 -6.00 -15.08 -16.27
N LYS A 112 -5.27 -15.55 -15.26
CA LYS A 112 -4.05 -16.33 -15.50
C LYS A 112 -4.34 -17.66 -16.19
N GLY A 113 -5.47 -18.28 -15.88
CA GLY A 113 -5.94 -19.48 -16.55
C GLY A 113 -6.22 -19.23 -18.04
N ILE A 114 -6.89 -18.13 -18.35
CA ILE A 114 -7.16 -17.68 -19.72
C ILE A 114 -5.87 -17.41 -20.50
N LEU A 115 -4.88 -16.72 -19.90
CA LEU A 115 -3.59 -16.51 -20.57
C LEU A 115 -2.82 -17.82 -20.82
N ASN A 116 -2.89 -18.78 -19.89
CA ASN A 116 -2.30 -20.11 -20.12
C ASN A 116 -3.02 -20.85 -21.27
N LEU A 117 -4.35 -20.71 -21.37
CA LEU A 117 -5.14 -21.27 -22.45
C LEU A 117 -4.75 -20.66 -23.81
N ILE A 118 -4.61 -19.33 -23.89
CA ILE A 118 -4.11 -18.61 -25.07
C ILE A 118 -2.76 -19.18 -25.53
N ASN A 119 -1.82 -19.37 -24.59
CA ASN A 119 -0.51 -19.93 -24.89
C ASN A 119 -0.60 -21.40 -25.37
N ASP A 120 -1.40 -22.23 -24.71
CA ASP A 120 -1.53 -23.65 -25.04
C ASP A 120 -2.24 -23.88 -26.39
N VAL A 121 -3.05 -22.93 -26.88
CA VAL A 121 -3.60 -22.96 -28.26
C VAL A 121 -2.65 -22.36 -29.31
N ASN A 122 -1.42 -22.00 -28.91
CA ASN A 122 -0.42 -21.33 -29.74
C ASN A 122 -0.89 -19.98 -30.31
N LEU A 123 -1.62 -19.21 -29.52
CA LEU A 123 -1.87 -17.79 -29.79
C LEU A 123 -0.86 -16.96 -28.99
N ASP A 124 -0.19 -16.03 -29.66
CA ASP A 124 0.70 -15.08 -29.00
C ASP A 124 -0.10 -13.83 -28.62
N CYS A 125 -0.14 -13.52 -27.33
CA CYS A 125 -0.74 -12.29 -26.85
C CYS A 125 0.27 -11.14 -26.74
N GLY A 126 1.56 -11.44 -26.52
CA GLY A 126 2.63 -10.46 -26.31
C GLY A 126 2.59 -9.71 -24.96
N PHE A 127 1.93 -10.28 -23.95
CA PHE A 127 1.75 -9.69 -22.62
C PHE A 127 2.10 -10.68 -21.52
N ASP A 128 2.63 -10.11 -20.44
CA ASP A 128 2.86 -10.83 -19.19
C ASP A 128 2.24 -10.07 -18.01
N ILE A 129 2.11 -10.75 -16.87
CA ILE A 129 1.59 -10.17 -15.64
C ILE A 129 2.75 -9.71 -14.75
N PHE A 130 2.68 -8.46 -14.31
CA PHE A 130 3.68 -7.79 -13.48
C PHE A 130 3.11 -7.32 -12.15
N THR A 131 3.95 -7.32 -11.13
CA THR A 131 3.69 -6.68 -9.84
C THR A 131 3.88 -5.15 -9.94
N PRO A 132 3.48 -4.36 -8.93
CA PRO A 132 3.73 -2.92 -8.89
C PRO A 132 5.22 -2.53 -9.02
N ASP A 133 6.12 -3.42 -8.62
CA ASP A 133 7.57 -3.22 -8.76
C ASP A 133 8.13 -3.68 -10.12
N LEU A 134 7.26 -3.97 -11.09
CA LEU A 134 7.59 -4.49 -12.42
C LEU A 134 8.35 -5.82 -12.39
N LYS A 135 8.11 -6.66 -11.38
CA LYS A 135 8.58 -8.05 -11.37
C LYS A 135 7.50 -8.95 -11.96
N LEU A 136 7.89 -10.03 -12.63
CA LEU A 136 6.92 -11.03 -13.10
C LEU A 136 6.12 -11.60 -11.93
N ALA A 137 4.80 -11.67 -12.10
CA ALA A 137 3.90 -12.18 -11.08
C ALA A 137 4.10 -13.67 -10.87
N SER A 138 4.27 -14.06 -9.60
CA SER A 138 4.28 -15.46 -9.19
C SER A 138 2.88 -15.91 -8.76
N ARG A 139 2.68 -17.22 -8.56
CA ARG A 139 1.40 -17.76 -8.07
C ARG A 139 0.98 -17.17 -6.73
N SER A 140 1.92 -16.97 -5.80
CA SER A 140 1.59 -16.35 -4.52
C SER A 140 1.17 -14.90 -4.70
N THR A 141 1.85 -14.16 -5.57
CA THR A 141 1.55 -12.75 -5.80
C THR A 141 0.19 -12.52 -6.46
N LEU A 142 -0.21 -13.38 -7.40
CA LEU A 142 -1.54 -13.32 -8.02
C LEU A 142 -2.67 -13.56 -7.02
N ALA A 143 -2.43 -14.38 -6.00
CA ALA A 143 -3.43 -14.66 -4.97
C ALA A 143 -3.55 -13.54 -3.92
N THR A 144 -2.49 -12.75 -3.69
CA THR A 144 -2.44 -11.77 -2.59
C THR A 144 -2.51 -10.32 -3.05
N SER A 145 -2.11 -10.02 -4.29
CA SER A 145 -2.04 -8.64 -4.80
C SER A 145 -3.30 -8.31 -5.60
N LYS A 146 -4.08 -7.31 -5.14
CA LYS A 146 -5.19 -6.76 -5.95
C LYS A 146 -4.69 -6.02 -7.19
N ASN A 147 -3.52 -5.39 -7.10
CA ASN A 147 -2.99 -4.54 -8.17
C ASN A 147 -1.84 -5.25 -8.88
N ILE A 148 -2.22 -6.05 -9.88
CA ILE A 148 -1.31 -6.65 -10.86
C ILE A 148 -1.60 -6.03 -12.22
N PHE A 149 -0.56 -5.96 -13.06
CA PHE A 149 -0.59 -5.22 -14.31
C PHE A 149 -0.27 -6.16 -15.47
N LEU A 150 -1.10 -6.14 -16.50
CA LEU A 150 -0.78 -6.75 -17.79
C LEU A 150 0.03 -5.73 -18.58
N ILE A 151 1.26 -6.05 -18.97
CA ILE A 151 2.11 -5.11 -19.71
C ILE A 151 2.64 -5.79 -20.96
N ARG A 152 2.58 -5.09 -22.10
CA ARG A 152 3.14 -5.56 -23.35
C ARG A 152 4.65 -5.75 -23.20
N GLU A 153 5.14 -6.95 -23.46
CA GLU A 153 6.54 -7.34 -23.22
C GLU A 153 7.54 -6.40 -23.92
N SER A 154 7.20 -5.94 -25.13
CA SER A 154 8.03 -5.03 -25.92
C SER A 154 8.21 -3.64 -25.30
N ARG A 155 7.32 -3.24 -24.37
CA ARG A 155 7.34 -1.94 -23.70
C ARG A 155 7.99 -1.97 -22.31
N VAL A 156 8.11 -3.14 -21.69
CA VAL A 156 8.57 -3.31 -20.29
C VAL A 156 9.88 -2.57 -20.03
N LYS A 157 10.90 -2.72 -20.88
CA LYS A 157 12.21 -2.06 -20.70
C LYS A 157 12.12 -0.53 -20.70
N VAL A 158 11.22 0.04 -21.51
CA VAL A 158 11.00 1.49 -21.56
C VAL A 158 10.31 1.94 -20.27
N ILE A 159 9.26 1.24 -19.86
CA ILE A 159 8.51 1.50 -18.64
C ILE A 159 9.41 1.37 -17.40
N GLU A 160 10.24 0.34 -17.30
CA GLU A 160 11.22 0.17 -16.21
C GLU A 160 12.18 1.35 -16.10
N LYS A 161 12.65 1.88 -17.23
CA LYS A 161 13.56 3.03 -17.26
C LYS A 161 12.86 4.29 -16.76
N LEU A 162 11.61 4.51 -17.18
CA LEU A 162 10.77 5.63 -16.73
C LEU A 162 10.44 5.51 -15.24
N PHE A 163 10.03 4.33 -14.79
CA PHE A 163 9.74 4.03 -13.39
C PHE A 163 10.98 4.21 -12.50
N LYS A 164 12.16 3.76 -12.92
CA LYS A 164 13.42 3.99 -12.18
C LYS A 164 13.74 5.49 -12.01
N LYS A 165 13.46 6.32 -13.02
CA LYS A 165 13.62 7.78 -12.89
C LYS A 165 12.66 8.33 -11.84
N ALA A 166 11.39 7.92 -11.88
CA ALA A 166 10.40 8.31 -10.88
C ALA A 166 10.84 7.85 -9.47
N GLN A 167 11.31 6.62 -9.30
CA GLN A 167 11.81 6.12 -8.02
C GLN A 167 13.01 6.90 -7.48
N GLY A 168 13.89 7.41 -8.35
CA GLY A 168 15.08 8.17 -7.94
C GLY A 168 14.81 9.64 -7.57
N LEU A 169 13.67 10.19 -7.98
CA LEU A 169 13.35 11.61 -7.80
C LEU A 169 13.18 12.04 -6.33
N PRO A 170 12.45 11.29 -5.46
CA PRO A 170 12.30 11.64 -4.05
C PRO A 170 13.62 11.70 -3.27
N GLY A 171 14.62 10.87 -3.61
CA GLY A 171 15.86 10.77 -2.82
C GLY A 171 16.57 12.13 -2.60
N ARG A 172 16.46 13.04 -3.59
CA ARG A 172 17.00 14.42 -3.49
C ARG A 172 15.97 15.46 -3.06
N CYS A 173 14.68 15.27 -3.37
CA CYS A 173 13.61 16.22 -3.01
C CYS A 173 13.11 16.03 -1.57
N GLY A 174 13.44 14.91 -0.92
CA GLY A 174 12.68 14.41 0.21
C GLY A 174 11.41 13.74 -0.29
N ILE A 175 10.41 14.55 -0.64
CA ILE A 175 9.14 14.12 -1.22
C ILE A 175 9.04 14.77 -2.61
N ALA A 176 8.72 13.98 -3.63
CA ALA A 176 8.68 14.46 -5.01
C ALA A 176 7.25 14.61 -5.52
N LYS A 177 7.08 15.51 -6.49
CA LYS A 177 5.85 15.62 -7.29
C LYS A 177 6.07 14.92 -8.62
N LEU A 178 5.25 13.91 -8.96
CA LEU A 178 5.42 13.11 -10.18
C LEU A 178 5.24 13.94 -11.45
N ASN A 179 4.41 14.99 -11.40
CA ASN A 179 4.19 15.94 -12.49
C ASN A 179 5.49 16.56 -13.03
N TYR A 180 6.58 16.59 -12.25
CA TYR A 180 7.89 17.03 -12.71
C TYR A 180 8.48 16.17 -13.84
N LEU A 181 7.94 14.98 -14.04
CA LEU A 181 8.32 14.04 -15.08
C LEU A 181 7.21 13.85 -16.13
N GLU A 182 6.15 14.66 -16.12
CA GLU A 182 4.98 14.47 -16.99
C GLU A 182 5.34 14.36 -18.48
N GLU A 183 6.13 15.30 -19.00
CA GLU A 183 6.64 15.26 -20.37
C GLU A 183 7.53 14.04 -20.66
N GLU A 184 8.35 13.63 -19.68
CA GLU A 184 9.25 12.49 -19.84
C GLU A 184 8.51 11.14 -19.80
N LEU A 185 7.44 11.06 -19.02
CA LEU A 185 6.61 9.87 -18.85
C LEU A 185 5.61 9.70 -20.00
N GLY A 186 5.09 10.81 -20.53
CA GLY A 186 4.16 10.82 -21.67
C GLY A 186 2.96 9.91 -21.44
N GLU A 187 2.70 9.01 -22.39
CA GLU A 187 1.59 8.04 -22.35
C GLU A 187 1.65 7.06 -21.14
N TYR A 188 2.82 6.90 -20.51
CA TYR A 188 3.00 6.02 -19.36
C TYR A 188 2.84 6.73 -18.01
N TYR A 189 2.46 8.01 -17.99
CA TYR A 189 2.27 8.75 -16.74
C TYR A 189 1.27 8.05 -15.80
N SER A 190 0.10 7.65 -16.32
CA SER A 190 -0.94 6.99 -15.54
C SER A 190 -0.48 5.62 -15.03
N LEU A 191 0.18 4.81 -15.87
CA LEU A 191 0.76 3.54 -15.44
C LEU A 191 1.77 3.75 -14.31
N VAL A 192 2.73 4.67 -14.48
CA VAL A 192 3.75 4.93 -13.46
C VAL A 192 3.14 5.44 -12.16
N SER A 193 2.10 6.27 -12.24
CA SER A 193 1.35 6.74 -11.06
C SER A 193 0.72 5.55 -10.31
N LEU A 194 0.07 4.63 -11.04
CA LEU A 194 -0.55 3.43 -10.47
C LEU A 194 0.49 2.46 -9.89
N LEU A 195 1.65 2.28 -10.54
CA LEU A 195 2.75 1.46 -10.03
C LEU A 195 3.29 2.04 -8.72
N ILE A 196 3.45 3.36 -8.63
CA ILE A 196 3.86 4.03 -7.39
C ILE A 196 2.78 3.83 -6.33
N GLU A 197 1.52 4.20 -6.59
CA GLU A 197 0.41 4.08 -5.62
C GLU A 197 0.22 2.64 -5.12
N SER A 198 0.44 1.66 -5.99
CA SER A 198 0.30 0.24 -5.64
C SER A 198 1.55 -0.35 -4.98
N SER A 199 2.65 0.41 -4.92
CA SER A 199 3.88 -0.07 -4.29
C SER A 199 3.73 -0.06 -2.77
N PRO A 200 4.01 -1.19 -2.09
CA PRO A 200 3.81 -1.33 -0.65
C PRO A 200 4.66 -0.37 0.19
N MET A 201 5.83 0.01 -0.33
CA MET A 201 6.83 0.85 0.34
C MET A 201 6.73 2.32 -0.06
N SER A 202 5.63 2.71 -0.72
CA SER A 202 5.38 4.08 -1.12
C SER A 202 4.40 4.77 -0.18
N TRP A 203 4.70 6.03 0.08
CA TRP A 203 3.71 6.98 0.58
C TRP A 203 3.29 7.88 -0.58
N VAL A 204 1.98 8.06 -0.76
CA VAL A 204 1.40 8.86 -1.85
C VAL A 204 0.34 9.82 -1.31
N ARG A 205 0.34 11.03 -1.85
CA ARG A 205 -0.69 12.03 -1.58
C ARG A 205 -1.06 12.81 -2.83
N VAL A 206 -2.35 12.80 -3.15
CA VAL A 206 -2.91 13.52 -4.30
C VAL A 206 -3.71 14.73 -3.83
N ILE A 207 -3.38 15.94 -4.30
CA ILE A 207 -4.11 17.18 -4.01
C ILE A 207 -4.37 17.89 -5.33
N GLY A 208 -5.62 17.88 -5.80
CA GLY A 208 -5.94 18.34 -7.15
C GLY A 208 -5.20 17.50 -8.19
N ASP A 209 -4.39 18.14 -9.02
CA ASP A 209 -3.56 17.46 -10.04
C ASP A 209 -2.15 17.10 -9.53
N ASP A 210 -1.83 17.44 -8.29
CA ASP A 210 -0.52 17.22 -7.72
C ASP A 210 -0.40 15.82 -7.13
N PHE A 211 0.49 15.00 -7.71
CA PHE A 211 0.80 13.66 -7.21
C PHE A 211 2.12 13.67 -6.44
N TRP A 212 2.04 13.72 -5.11
CA TRP A 212 3.20 13.70 -4.22
C TRP A 212 3.52 12.29 -3.77
N TYR A 213 4.81 11.93 -3.72
CA TYR A 213 5.23 10.61 -3.29
C TYR A 213 6.66 10.56 -2.73
N ILE A 214 6.90 9.51 -1.93
CA ILE A 214 8.21 9.11 -1.41
C ILE A 214 8.24 7.59 -1.27
N PHE A 215 9.41 6.99 -1.53
CA PHE A 215 9.67 5.58 -1.23
C PHE A 215 10.42 5.49 0.10
N GLU A 216 9.89 4.69 1.02
CA GLU A 216 10.41 4.57 2.38
C GLU A 216 11.45 3.44 2.50
N ASN A 217 11.67 2.64 1.47
CA ASN A 217 12.67 1.55 1.45
C ASN A 217 14.00 1.92 0.78
N ARG A 218 14.30 3.21 0.68
CA ARG A 218 15.49 3.73 -0.03
C ARG A 218 16.03 4.98 0.65
N ASP A 219 17.32 5.25 0.44
CA ASP A 219 17.98 6.48 0.89
C ASP A 219 17.17 7.72 0.50
N ASN A 220 16.83 8.52 1.50
CA ASN A 220 16.02 9.70 1.30
C ASN A 220 16.45 10.84 2.21
N THR A 221 16.55 12.05 1.64
CA THR A 221 16.97 13.23 2.40
C THR A 221 16.12 13.51 3.65
N VAL A 222 14.80 13.35 3.60
CA VAL A 222 13.91 13.61 4.74
C VAL A 222 14.05 12.51 5.80
N ILE A 223 14.20 11.24 5.39
CA ILE A 223 14.47 10.13 6.32
C ILE A 223 15.81 10.38 7.03
N ASN A 224 16.88 10.70 6.29
CA ASN A 224 18.19 11.02 6.86
C ASN A 224 18.13 12.23 7.82
N TYR A 225 17.21 13.18 7.59
CA TYR A 225 16.97 14.26 8.54
C TYR A 225 16.31 13.76 9.82
N CYS A 226 15.35 12.83 9.75
CA CYS A 226 14.79 12.17 10.93
C CYS A 226 15.88 11.42 11.71
N GLU A 227 16.68 10.57 11.05
CA GLU A 227 17.75 9.80 11.68
C GLU A 227 18.73 10.69 12.46
N LYS A 228 18.99 11.91 11.95
CA LYS A 228 19.85 12.91 12.60
C LYS A 228 19.14 13.68 13.70
N VAL A 229 17.90 14.12 13.49
CA VAL A 229 17.15 14.89 14.49
C VAL A 229 16.90 14.05 15.74
N PHE A 230 16.43 12.82 15.54
CA PHE A 230 16.04 11.94 16.62
C PHE A 230 17.23 11.20 17.27
N SER A 231 18.47 11.47 16.82
CA SER A 231 19.66 11.14 17.63
C SER A 231 19.90 12.14 18.76
N VAL A 232 19.22 13.30 18.71
CA VAL A 232 19.35 14.39 19.70
C VAL A 232 18.09 14.51 20.56
N ILE A 233 16.90 14.30 19.98
CA ILE A 233 15.62 14.50 20.65
C ILE A 233 14.77 13.23 20.62
N GLU A 234 13.89 13.04 21.60
CA GLU A 234 12.98 11.89 21.62
C GLU A 234 11.66 12.17 20.88
N HIS A 235 11.08 13.36 21.12
CA HIS A 235 9.78 13.75 20.59
C HIS A 235 9.83 15.14 19.94
N CYS A 236 9.03 15.34 18.88
CA CYS A 236 8.92 16.65 18.23
C CYS A 236 7.48 16.98 17.80
N ASP A 237 7.16 18.28 17.77
CA ASP A 237 5.95 18.77 17.12
C ASP A 237 6.04 18.59 15.58
N PRO A 238 5.06 17.92 14.94
CA PRO A 238 5.05 17.68 13.49
C PRO A 238 5.18 18.95 12.64
N ALA A 239 4.45 20.02 12.96
CA ALA A 239 4.45 21.24 12.16
C ALA A 239 5.81 21.96 12.25
N ARG A 240 6.38 22.03 13.45
CA ARG A 240 7.73 22.57 13.68
C ARG A 240 8.81 21.75 12.96
N LEU A 241 8.69 20.42 12.97
CA LEU A 241 9.59 19.52 12.26
C LEU A 241 9.50 19.75 10.74
N ALA A 242 8.29 19.82 10.19
CA ALA A 242 8.05 20.05 8.78
C ALA A 242 8.61 21.38 8.27
N VAL A 243 8.40 22.48 9.01
CA VAL A 243 8.97 23.80 8.68
C VAL A 243 10.49 23.76 8.70
N THR A 244 11.08 23.07 9.68
CA THR A 244 12.54 22.92 9.78
C THR A 244 13.08 22.13 8.60
N PHE A 245 12.45 21.02 8.23
CA PHE A 245 12.85 20.20 7.08
C PHE A 245 12.70 20.95 5.77
N ARG A 246 11.61 21.70 5.59
CA ARG A 246 11.45 22.57 4.43
C ARG A 246 12.61 23.55 4.31
N ASN A 247 12.97 24.21 5.40
CA ASN A 247 14.06 25.17 5.44
C ASN A 247 15.44 24.50 5.22
N ALA A 248 15.65 23.29 5.74
CA ALA A 248 16.87 22.52 5.48
C ALA A 248 17.02 22.10 4.01
N LEU A 249 15.91 21.72 3.37
CA LEU A 249 15.86 21.43 1.93
C LEU A 249 16.23 22.65 1.08
N ASP A 250 15.83 23.87 1.47
CA ASP A 250 16.19 25.11 0.74
C ASP A 250 17.69 25.38 0.67
N GLY A 251 18.49 24.78 1.55
CA GLY A 251 19.96 24.86 1.49
C GLY A 251 20.59 23.97 0.42
N ARG A 252 19.80 23.12 -0.24
CA ARG A 252 20.27 22.18 -1.25
C ARG A 252 19.94 22.71 -2.64
N THR A 253 20.86 22.50 -3.58
CA THR A 253 20.65 22.86 -4.98
C THR A 253 20.05 21.68 -5.72
N TYR A 254 18.87 21.88 -6.30
CA TYR A 254 18.24 20.89 -7.17
C TYR A 254 17.38 21.56 -8.24
N LYS A 255 17.14 20.86 -9.36
CA LYS A 255 16.40 21.42 -10.51
C LYS A 255 14.90 21.54 -10.27
N TYR A 256 14.35 20.76 -9.34
CA TYR A 256 12.91 20.74 -9.05
C TYR A 256 12.60 21.40 -7.71
N PRO A 257 11.40 22.02 -7.58
CA PRO A 257 10.95 22.58 -6.31
C PRO A 257 10.79 21.51 -5.23
N TYR A 258 11.17 21.88 -4.01
CA TYR A 258 10.97 21.08 -2.80
C TYR A 258 9.50 21.10 -2.35
N PRO A 259 9.05 20.04 -1.65
CA PRO A 259 7.67 19.93 -1.16
C PRO A 259 7.38 21.05 -0.15
N PRO A 260 6.16 21.60 -0.12
CA PRO A 260 5.76 22.60 0.88
C PRO A 260 5.66 21.95 2.28
N SER A 261 5.68 22.77 3.34
CA SER A 261 5.69 22.29 4.73
C SER A 261 4.50 21.40 5.05
N GLU A 262 3.33 21.68 4.47
CA GLU A 262 2.09 20.94 4.73
C GLU A 262 2.20 19.49 4.22
N ILE A 263 2.82 19.31 3.04
CA ILE A 263 3.07 17.96 2.48
C ILE A 263 4.11 17.21 3.32
N ILE A 264 5.17 17.89 3.78
CA ILE A 264 6.15 17.28 4.67
C ILE A 264 5.48 16.85 5.98
N GLU A 265 4.64 17.69 6.58
CA GLU A 265 3.91 17.36 7.81
C GLU A 265 2.99 16.15 7.62
N GLU A 266 2.22 16.11 6.53
CA GLU A 266 1.34 14.96 6.24
C GLU A 266 2.12 13.65 6.11
N TYR A 267 3.27 13.68 5.42
CA TYR A 267 4.17 12.53 5.35
C TYR A 267 4.70 12.13 6.73
N LEU A 268 5.23 13.08 7.50
CA LEU A 268 5.79 12.81 8.82
C LEU A 268 4.75 12.20 9.78
N ARG A 269 3.48 12.57 9.65
CA ARG A 269 2.39 12.02 10.46
C ARG A 269 1.97 10.59 10.09
N SER A 270 2.34 10.11 8.91
CA SER A 270 1.85 8.85 8.35
C SER A 270 2.94 7.89 7.83
N SER A 271 4.20 8.28 7.98
CA SER A 271 5.37 7.47 7.63
C SER A 271 5.50 6.19 8.47
N VAL A 272 6.03 5.12 7.86
CA VAL A 272 6.44 3.88 8.56
C VAL A 272 7.54 4.07 9.59
N TYR A 273 8.26 5.18 9.59
CA TYR A 273 9.35 5.40 10.53
C TYR A 273 8.98 6.24 11.73
N LEU A 274 7.77 6.82 11.72
CA LEU A 274 7.32 7.72 12.76
C LEU A 274 6.12 7.15 13.51
N VAL A 275 6.04 7.52 14.78
CA VAL A 275 4.99 7.17 15.73
C VAL A 275 4.35 8.47 16.15
N ASN A 276 3.03 8.57 16.04
CA ASN A 276 2.28 9.77 16.39
C ASN A 276 1.55 9.50 17.71
N THR A 277 2.11 10.00 18.81
CA THR A 277 1.54 9.91 20.17
C THR A 277 1.29 11.32 20.69
N ASP A 278 0.10 11.58 21.25
CA ASP A 278 -0.25 12.83 21.95
C ASP A 278 0.12 14.12 21.18
N SER A 279 -0.12 14.14 19.86
CA SER A 279 0.22 15.25 18.94
C SER A 279 1.72 15.49 18.71
N ARG A 280 2.59 14.57 19.12
CA ARG A 280 4.04 14.59 18.88
C ARG A 280 4.49 13.39 18.07
N LEU A 281 5.62 13.55 17.38
CA LEU A 281 6.26 12.49 16.60
C LEU A 281 7.44 11.92 17.37
N LYS A 282 7.59 10.60 17.29
CA LYS A 282 8.79 9.85 17.68
C LYS A 282 9.28 9.04 16.49
N PHE A 283 10.58 9.02 16.26
CA PHE A 283 11.20 8.19 15.23
C PHE A 283 11.63 6.85 15.80
N ILE A 284 11.39 5.79 15.04
CA ILE A 284 11.75 4.42 15.45
C ILE A 284 12.69 3.73 14.45
N GLY A 285 13.19 4.47 13.46
CA GLY A 285 14.28 3.99 12.60
C GLY A 285 15.63 4.09 13.30
N GLU A 286 16.68 3.65 12.60
CA GLU A 286 18.06 3.79 13.07
C GLU A 286 18.50 5.25 13.06
N THR A 287 19.22 5.68 14.10
CA THR A 287 19.69 7.06 14.22
C THR A 287 21.16 7.18 13.83
N THR A 288 21.59 8.40 13.51
CA THR A 288 22.98 8.68 13.10
C THR A 288 23.74 9.49 14.16
N SER A 289 25.07 9.41 14.12
CA SER A 289 25.93 10.25 14.96
C SER A 289 26.06 11.67 14.41
N LEU A 290 26.20 12.63 15.34
CA LEU A 290 26.51 14.01 15.00
C LEU A 290 27.97 14.17 14.59
N ASN A 291 28.24 15.06 13.64
CA ASN A 291 29.61 15.52 13.39
C ASN A 291 30.04 16.59 14.42
N GLU A 292 31.33 16.95 14.43
CA GLU A 292 31.89 17.87 15.42
C GLU A 292 31.20 19.23 15.47
N ILE A 293 30.92 19.86 14.31
CA ILE A 293 30.26 21.17 14.26
C ILE A 293 28.79 21.09 14.73
N GLU A 294 28.12 19.97 14.48
CA GLU A 294 26.77 19.71 14.99
C GLU A 294 26.79 19.51 16.51
N ALA A 295 27.75 18.77 17.06
CA ALA A 295 27.91 18.60 18.51
C ALA A 295 28.20 19.95 19.22
N ASP A 296 29.09 20.76 18.65
CA ASP A 296 29.36 22.12 19.17
C ASP A 296 28.13 23.03 19.10
N LEU A 297 27.32 22.90 18.04
CA LEU A 297 26.05 23.62 17.92
C LEU A 297 25.04 23.20 19.00
N ILE A 298 24.90 21.90 19.28
CA ILE A 298 24.02 21.44 20.37
C ILE A 298 24.50 22.03 21.70
N SER A 299 25.79 21.92 21.99
CA SER A 299 26.40 22.47 23.22
C SER A 299 26.17 23.98 23.39
N PHE A 300 26.18 24.74 22.29
CA PHE A 300 25.86 26.16 22.33
C PHE A 300 24.43 26.43 22.85
N PHE A 301 23.47 25.62 22.40
CA PHE A 301 22.06 25.77 22.78
C PHE A 301 21.69 25.11 24.11
N ASP A 302 22.51 24.22 24.66
CA ASP A 302 22.31 23.69 26.02
C ASP A 302 22.27 24.81 27.08
N SER A 303 23.06 25.86 26.85
CA SER A 303 23.13 27.03 27.75
C SER A 303 22.16 28.16 27.39
N ARG A 304 21.47 28.09 26.24
CA ARG A 304 20.68 29.20 25.67
C ARG A 304 19.49 28.69 24.86
N ARG A 305 18.29 29.22 25.11
CA ARG A 305 17.08 28.80 24.38
C ARG A 305 17.04 29.23 22.91
N SER A 306 17.62 30.38 22.58
CA SER A 306 17.64 30.92 21.22
C SER A 306 18.80 31.88 21.02
N ALA A 307 19.20 32.11 19.77
CA ALA A 307 20.23 33.07 19.40
C ALA A 307 19.97 33.71 18.03
N SER A 308 20.63 34.84 17.78
CA SER A 308 20.73 35.45 16.46
C SER A 308 21.83 34.79 15.62
N PHE A 309 21.75 34.92 14.29
CA PHE A 309 22.80 34.40 13.40
C PHE A 309 24.21 34.95 13.69
N PRO A 310 24.40 36.27 13.97
CA PRO A 310 25.72 36.79 14.34
C PRO A 310 26.33 36.12 15.58
N GLU A 311 25.53 35.80 16.60
CA GLU A 311 26.00 35.12 17.81
C GLU A 311 26.45 33.69 17.50
N LEU A 312 25.65 32.95 16.75
CA LEU A 312 25.99 31.59 16.30
C LEU A 312 27.26 31.57 15.46
N ARG A 313 27.35 32.50 14.49
CA ARG A 313 28.51 32.62 13.62
C ARG A 313 29.77 32.94 14.41
N ALA A 314 29.70 33.89 15.35
CA ALA A 314 30.83 34.24 16.19
C ALA A 314 31.34 33.04 17.01
N PHE A 315 30.43 32.31 17.64
CA PHE A 315 30.77 31.10 18.42
C PHE A 315 31.43 30.02 17.55
N LEU A 316 30.81 29.65 16.43
CA LEU A 316 31.33 28.59 15.56
C LEU A 316 32.61 29.00 14.83
N SER A 317 32.78 30.29 14.49
CA SER A 317 34.04 30.79 13.94
C SER A 317 35.19 30.74 14.97
N GLN A 318 34.92 30.98 16.26
CA GLN A 318 35.92 30.83 17.33
C GLN A 318 36.36 29.38 17.52
N LYS A 319 35.48 28.42 17.24
CA LYS A 319 35.79 26.97 17.19
C LYS A 319 36.58 26.55 15.94
N GLY A 320 36.83 27.47 15.01
CA GLY A 320 37.66 27.23 13.82
C GLY A 320 36.87 26.82 12.56
N TYR A 321 35.54 26.85 12.59
CA TYR A 321 34.74 26.43 11.45
C TYR A 321 34.66 27.50 10.35
N GLY A 322 34.79 27.04 9.09
CA GLY A 322 34.64 27.90 7.92
C GLY A 322 33.20 28.36 7.70
N ASN A 323 33.04 29.56 7.14
CA ASN A 323 31.74 30.17 6.87
C ASN A 323 30.72 29.27 6.12
N PRO A 324 31.13 28.49 5.08
CA PRO A 324 30.21 27.57 4.40
C PRO A 324 29.65 26.48 5.31
N HIS A 325 30.47 25.91 6.19
CA HIS A 325 30.03 24.90 7.16
C HIS A 325 29.10 25.50 8.21
N ILE A 326 29.41 26.70 8.69
CA ILE A 326 28.56 27.44 9.63
C ILE A 326 27.17 27.66 9.03
N LEU A 327 27.10 28.19 7.79
CA LEU A 327 25.82 28.43 7.13
C LEU A 327 25.00 27.14 6.95
N LYS A 328 25.65 26.04 6.57
CA LYS A 328 24.99 24.74 6.41
C LYS A 328 24.46 24.19 7.74
N THR A 329 25.26 24.26 8.80
CA THR A 329 24.92 23.73 10.13
C THR A 329 23.99 24.64 10.93
N THR A 330 23.72 25.87 10.47
CA THR A 330 22.78 26.80 11.11
C THR A 330 21.55 27.05 10.23
N ASN A 331 21.69 27.81 9.15
CA ASN A 331 20.58 28.29 8.34
C ASN A 331 19.81 27.19 7.62
N PHE A 332 20.47 26.07 7.32
CA PHE A 332 19.90 24.96 6.54
C PHE A 332 20.04 23.62 7.26
N SER A 333 20.12 23.66 8.58
CA SER A 333 20.27 22.46 9.40
C SER A 333 18.91 21.85 9.72
N PRO A 334 18.77 20.51 9.64
CA PRO A 334 17.56 19.84 10.13
C PRO A 334 17.44 19.89 11.66
N LEU A 335 18.52 20.25 12.39
CA LEU A 335 18.53 20.35 13.85
C LEU A 335 18.06 21.71 14.37
N VAL A 336 17.98 22.73 13.49
CA VAL A 336 17.77 24.12 13.89
C VAL A 336 16.47 24.66 13.32
N TYR A 337 15.58 25.05 14.22
CA TYR A 337 14.40 25.82 13.86
C TYR A 337 14.76 27.30 13.72
N VAL A 338 14.40 27.89 12.58
CA VAL A 338 14.61 29.30 12.27
C VAL A 338 13.28 30.05 12.26
N ASP A 339 13.03 30.82 13.32
CA ASP A 339 11.87 31.69 13.43
C ASP A 339 12.09 32.97 12.60
N LYS A 340 11.24 33.17 11.59
CA LYS A 340 11.29 34.30 10.66
C LYS A 340 10.19 35.34 10.92
N THR A 341 9.37 35.19 11.97
CA THR A 341 8.18 36.01 12.25
C THR A 341 8.50 37.50 12.47
N LYS A 342 9.68 37.82 13.03
CA LYS A 342 10.13 39.20 13.26
C LYS A 342 10.64 39.92 12.00
N GLY A 343 10.47 39.32 10.83
CA GLY A 343 10.86 39.90 9.56
C GLY A 343 12.35 39.71 9.22
N ARG A 344 12.72 40.17 8.03
CA ARG A 344 14.06 39.97 7.46
C ARG A 344 15.13 40.54 8.40
N LYS A 345 16.23 39.80 8.58
CA LYS A 345 17.38 40.12 9.45
C LYS A 345 17.15 40.02 10.96
N HIS A 346 15.94 39.67 11.41
CA HIS A 346 15.62 39.47 12.84
C HIS A 346 15.28 38.02 13.16
N TYR A 347 15.90 37.08 12.44
CA TYR A 347 15.64 35.65 12.61
C TYR A 347 16.21 35.16 13.95
N LEU A 348 15.43 34.33 14.62
CA LEU A 348 15.84 33.65 15.85
C LEU A 348 16.05 32.17 15.55
N TYR A 349 17.16 31.65 16.03
CA TYR A 349 17.60 30.28 15.84
C TYR A 349 17.47 29.56 17.17
N SER A 350 16.94 28.35 17.14
CA SER A 350 16.75 27.50 18.32
C SER A 350 16.87 26.04 17.92
N LEU A 351 17.21 25.16 18.85
CA LEU A 351 17.09 23.73 18.59
C LEU A 351 15.64 23.35 18.29
N LEU A 352 15.47 22.35 17.45
CA LEU A 352 14.17 21.83 17.07
C LEU A 352 13.39 21.32 18.30
N GLY A 353 14.08 20.63 19.21
CA GLY A 353 13.53 20.15 20.48
C GLY A 353 14.59 20.22 21.59
N HIS A 354 14.22 19.77 22.79
CA HIS A 354 15.18 19.66 23.88
C HIS A 354 15.99 18.38 23.71
N PRO A 355 17.33 18.44 23.88
CA PRO A 355 18.16 17.24 23.91
C PRO A 355 17.63 16.25 24.95
N VAL A 356 17.76 14.95 24.68
CA VAL A 356 17.42 13.91 25.64
C VAL A 356 18.29 14.11 26.89
N SER A 357 17.72 14.66 27.95
CA SER A 357 18.31 14.62 29.28
C SER A 357 18.17 13.22 29.86
N GLU A 358 19.18 12.70 30.57
CA GLU A 358 19.22 11.36 31.20
C GLU A 358 18.12 11.08 32.26
N ARG A 359 17.02 11.85 32.29
CA ARG A 359 15.93 11.69 33.24
C ARG A 359 14.60 12.05 32.59
N ASP A 360 14.01 11.07 31.93
CA ASP A 360 12.55 10.85 31.96
C ASP A 360 12.26 9.37 31.69
N ASP A 361 12.81 8.50 32.56
CA ASP A 361 12.53 7.05 32.58
C ASP A 361 11.18 6.75 33.23
N SER A 362 10.16 7.57 32.93
CA SER A 362 8.80 7.38 33.40
C SER A 362 7.78 7.59 32.29
N SER A 363 7.87 6.77 31.25
CA SER A 363 6.67 6.21 30.67
C SER A 363 6.99 4.79 30.25
N GLY A 364 6.33 3.80 30.87
CA GLY A 364 6.42 2.42 30.38
C GLY A 364 6.09 2.42 28.88
N ILE A 365 6.78 1.57 28.11
CA ILE A 365 6.57 1.45 26.66
C ILE A 365 5.08 1.53 26.37
N ASP A 366 4.65 2.60 25.68
CA ASP A 366 3.28 2.77 25.23
C ASP A 366 2.86 1.47 24.53
N THR A 367 1.72 0.91 24.93
CA THR A 367 1.25 -0.37 24.38
C THR A 367 1.18 -0.27 22.85
N TYR A 368 0.80 0.90 22.33
CA TYR A 368 0.84 1.17 20.90
C TYR A 368 2.26 1.03 20.31
N GLU A 369 3.28 1.66 20.91
CA GLU A 369 4.67 1.57 20.46
C GLU A 369 5.19 0.11 20.48
N PHE A 370 4.83 -0.67 21.51
CA PHE A 370 5.19 -2.09 21.60
C PHE A 370 4.65 -2.89 20.40
N TYR A 371 3.35 -2.77 20.11
CA TYR A 371 2.73 -3.50 19.00
C TYR A 371 3.19 -2.99 17.64
N LEU A 372 3.39 -1.68 17.49
CA LEU A 372 3.91 -1.07 16.28
C LEU A 372 5.31 -1.57 15.93
N ARG A 373 6.21 -1.69 16.92
CA ARG A 373 7.56 -2.26 16.72
C ARG A 373 7.48 -3.74 16.30
N ARG A 374 6.61 -4.53 16.92
CA ARG A 374 6.40 -5.94 16.54
C ARG A 374 5.88 -6.08 15.11
N LEU A 375 4.94 -5.21 14.70
CA LEU A 375 4.42 -5.19 13.34
C LEU A 375 5.50 -4.77 12.34
N ARG A 376 6.21 -3.67 12.61
CA ARG A 376 7.25 -3.15 11.70
C ARG A 376 8.45 -4.08 11.54
N ALA A 377 8.70 -5.00 12.48
CA ALA A 377 9.66 -6.08 12.30
C ALA A 377 9.31 -7.03 11.12
N LEU A 378 8.08 -6.98 10.60
CA LEU A 378 7.66 -7.73 9.41
C LEU A 378 8.04 -7.06 8.08
N LEU A 379 8.57 -5.83 8.07
CA LEU A 379 8.94 -5.10 6.84
C LEU A 379 9.94 -5.89 5.98
N ASP A 380 10.92 -6.55 6.58
CA ASP A 380 11.99 -7.26 5.86
C ASP A 380 11.57 -8.64 5.33
N VAL A 381 10.54 -9.25 5.94
CA VAL A 381 10.12 -10.64 5.66
C VAL A 381 8.79 -10.69 4.90
N GLY A 382 8.07 -9.56 4.84
CA GLY A 382 6.72 -9.47 4.30
C GLY A 382 5.65 -9.99 5.28
N THR A 383 4.44 -9.48 5.11
CA THR A 383 3.28 -9.82 5.96
C THR A 383 2.62 -11.15 5.63
N ASP A 384 2.86 -11.71 4.46
CA ASP A 384 2.21 -12.94 4.01
C ASP A 384 3.14 -14.17 4.21
N GLU A 385 2.59 -15.28 4.72
CA GLU A 385 3.28 -16.58 4.82
C GLU A 385 2.60 -17.63 3.94
N THR A 386 3.39 -18.34 3.13
CA THR A 386 2.93 -19.49 2.36
C THR A 386 3.01 -20.77 3.20
N ARG A 387 1.86 -21.27 3.66
CA ARG A 387 1.67 -22.66 4.14
C ARG A 387 0.55 -23.31 3.32
N GLU A 388 0.24 -24.60 3.55
CA GLU A 388 -0.91 -25.31 2.95
C GLU A 388 -2.25 -24.56 3.08
N LYS A 389 -2.31 -23.56 3.99
CA LYS A 389 -3.22 -22.40 3.94
C LYS A 389 -2.43 -21.11 4.14
N ILE A 390 -2.79 -20.05 3.42
CA ILE A 390 -2.16 -18.72 3.50
C ILE A 390 -2.40 -18.12 4.89
N ALA A 391 -1.34 -17.79 5.63
CA ALA A 391 -1.44 -17.17 6.95
C ALA A 391 -0.93 -15.72 6.90
N ARG A 392 -1.73 -14.78 7.41
CA ARG A 392 -1.38 -13.35 7.53
C ARG A 392 -0.64 -13.14 8.86
N LYS A 393 0.65 -12.78 8.81
CA LYS A 393 1.52 -12.70 10.00
C LYS A 393 1.15 -11.53 10.91
N GLU A 394 0.78 -10.41 10.31
CA GLU A 394 0.37 -9.19 11.01
C GLU A 394 -0.97 -9.39 11.75
N GLN A 395 -1.87 -10.21 11.20
CA GLN A 395 -3.22 -10.41 11.75
C GLN A 395 -3.19 -10.95 13.18
N HIS A 396 -2.24 -11.84 13.50
CA HIS A 396 -2.09 -12.36 14.86
C HIS A 396 -1.68 -11.26 15.85
N ILE A 397 -0.75 -10.40 15.45
CA ILE A 397 -0.28 -9.28 16.27
C ILE A 397 -1.40 -8.25 16.45
N LEU A 398 -2.18 -7.98 15.41
CA LEU A 398 -3.35 -7.08 15.45
C LEU A 398 -4.50 -7.64 16.29
N GLN A 399 -4.70 -8.97 16.29
CA GLN A 399 -5.65 -9.64 17.19
C GLN A 399 -5.24 -9.48 18.65
N GLU A 400 -3.96 -9.72 18.96
CA GLU A 400 -3.43 -9.47 20.30
C GLU A 400 -3.58 -8.00 20.70
N TRP A 401 -3.30 -7.06 19.81
CA TRP A 401 -3.49 -5.63 20.07
C TRP A 401 -4.93 -5.29 20.52
N LEU A 402 -5.94 -5.85 19.85
CA LEU A 402 -7.34 -5.59 20.21
C LEU A 402 -7.80 -6.33 21.46
N PHE A 403 -7.39 -7.59 21.62
CA PHE A 403 -8.06 -8.55 22.50
C PHE A 403 -7.19 -9.15 23.60
N LYS A 404 -5.90 -8.80 23.68
CA LYS A 404 -5.02 -9.33 24.73
C LYS A 404 -5.63 -9.11 26.11
N ASP A 405 -5.68 -10.20 26.87
CA ASP A 405 -6.23 -10.28 28.24
C ASP A 405 -7.73 -9.93 28.36
N LYS A 406 -8.47 -9.90 27.24
CA LYS A 406 -9.92 -9.65 27.21
C LYS A 406 -10.71 -10.93 26.96
N THR A 407 -11.90 -11.01 27.54
CA THR A 407 -12.90 -12.04 27.23
C THR A 407 -14.08 -11.48 26.43
N HIS A 408 -14.30 -10.17 26.50
CA HIS A 408 -15.34 -9.40 25.83
C HIS A 408 -14.77 -8.04 25.36
N GLU A 409 -15.39 -7.44 24.34
CA GLU A 409 -15.11 -6.08 23.86
C GLU A 409 -16.34 -5.56 23.09
N ASP A 410 -16.44 -4.24 22.94
CA ASP A 410 -17.52 -3.62 22.17
C ASP A 410 -17.22 -3.63 20.67
N CYS A 411 -18.22 -3.97 19.86
CA CYS A 411 -18.14 -3.76 18.42
C CYS A 411 -18.02 -2.27 18.11
N ALA A 412 -17.01 -1.86 17.35
CA ALA A 412 -16.78 -0.47 16.97
C ALA A 412 -17.93 0.18 16.18
N ILE A 413 -18.76 -0.64 15.53
CA ILE A 413 -19.88 -0.21 14.68
C ILE A 413 -21.18 -0.14 15.49
N CYS A 414 -21.70 -1.28 15.96
CA CYS A 414 -22.97 -1.28 16.69
C CYS A 414 -22.83 -0.94 18.19
N GLY A 415 -21.61 -0.81 18.71
CA GLY A 415 -21.30 -0.48 20.11
C GLY A 415 -21.96 -1.38 21.15
N LYS A 416 -22.28 -2.63 20.78
CA LYS A 416 -22.74 -3.67 21.71
C LYS A 416 -21.54 -4.51 22.15
N GLU A 417 -21.60 -4.99 23.38
CA GLU A 417 -20.59 -5.90 23.94
C GLU A 417 -20.75 -7.30 23.36
N PHE A 418 -19.63 -7.91 22.96
CA PHE A 418 -19.58 -9.27 22.43
C PHE A 418 -18.43 -10.04 23.09
N SER A 419 -18.55 -11.38 23.10
CA SER A 419 -17.38 -12.22 23.34
C SER A 419 -16.36 -11.99 22.22
N ILE A 420 -15.06 -12.06 22.54
CA ILE A 420 -13.99 -12.00 21.53
C ILE A 420 -14.18 -13.04 20.41
N LYS A 421 -14.86 -14.17 20.69
CA LYS A 421 -15.15 -15.24 19.70
C LYS A 421 -16.16 -14.83 18.64
N THR A 422 -16.92 -13.77 18.88
CA THR A 422 -17.94 -13.20 17.99
C THR A 422 -17.51 -11.87 17.38
N LEU A 423 -16.23 -11.51 17.56
CA LEU A 423 -15.61 -10.32 16.99
C LEU A 423 -14.52 -10.73 16.00
N VAL A 424 -14.40 -9.95 14.93
CA VAL A 424 -13.27 -10.00 14.00
C VAL A 424 -12.40 -8.77 14.18
N THR A 425 -11.11 -8.96 13.95
CA THR A 425 -10.13 -7.87 13.79
C THR A 425 -10.25 -7.32 12.38
N ALA A 426 -11.28 -6.50 12.17
CA ALA A 426 -11.58 -5.91 10.87
C ALA A 426 -10.62 -4.75 10.58
N HIS A 427 -10.10 -4.68 9.36
CA HIS A 427 -9.36 -3.50 8.93
C HIS A 427 -10.33 -2.37 8.58
N LYS A 428 -10.01 -1.15 9.02
CA LYS A 428 -10.76 0.07 8.68
C LYS A 428 -10.72 0.34 7.16
N LYS A 429 -9.54 0.16 6.56
CA LYS A 429 -9.32 0.18 5.10
C LYS A 429 -9.08 -1.25 4.63
N PRO A 430 -9.67 -1.70 3.51
CA PRO A 430 -9.44 -3.05 3.00
C PRO A 430 -7.96 -3.34 2.92
N ARG A 431 -7.51 -4.45 3.52
CA ARG A 431 -6.09 -4.80 3.62
C ARG A 431 -5.36 -4.72 2.28
N ALA A 432 -6.03 -5.11 1.21
CA ALA A 432 -5.46 -5.11 -0.13
C ALA A 432 -5.28 -3.70 -0.72
N ASP A 433 -6.02 -2.70 -0.21
CA ASP A 433 -5.89 -1.30 -0.59
C ASP A 433 -4.92 -0.57 0.36
N CYS A 434 -4.52 -1.20 1.47
CA CYS A 434 -3.52 -0.69 2.39
C CYS A 434 -2.10 -0.84 1.79
N ASN A 435 -1.28 0.19 1.94
CA ASN A 435 0.17 0.04 1.81
C ASN A 435 0.74 -0.67 3.06
N ASP A 436 2.04 -1.00 3.08
CA ASP A 436 2.62 -1.74 4.19
C ASP A 436 2.67 -0.92 5.48
N ALA A 437 2.79 0.41 5.39
CA ALA A 437 2.68 1.28 6.56
C ALA A 437 1.34 1.15 7.27
N GLU A 438 0.28 1.20 6.48
CA GLU A 438 -1.08 1.08 6.94
C GLU A 438 -1.31 -0.33 7.49
N ARG A 439 -0.82 -1.39 6.83
CA ARG A 439 -0.94 -2.79 7.31
C ARG A 439 -0.22 -3.04 8.63
N LEU A 440 0.85 -2.29 8.90
CA LEU A 440 1.71 -2.46 10.06
C LEU A 440 1.42 -1.43 11.16
N ASP A 441 0.31 -0.70 11.08
CA ASP A 441 -0.17 0.21 12.11
C ASP A 441 -1.25 -0.48 12.98
N PRO A 442 -1.08 -0.62 14.31
CA PRO A 442 -2.12 -1.14 15.20
C PRO A 442 -3.48 -0.43 15.06
N TYR A 443 -3.49 0.86 14.73
CA TYR A 443 -4.71 1.62 14.53
C TYR A 443 -5.41 1.36 13.19
N ILE A 444 -4.88 0.51 12.30
CA ILE A 444 -5.59 0.12 11.06
C ILE A 444 -6.80 -0.78 11.33
N VAL A 445 -6.88 -1.39 12.51
CA VAL A 445 -7.94 -2.34 12.86
C VAL A 445 -8.90 -1.82 13.92
N MET A 446 -10.10 -2.39 13.95
CA MET A 446 -11.10 -2.20 14.99
C MET A 446 -11.91 -3.50 15.19
N PRO A 447 -12.48 -3.75 16.38
CA PRO A 447 -13.30 -4.92 16.62
C PRO A 447 -14.67 -4.78 15.96
N VAL A 448 -15.07 -5.73 15.11
CA VAL A 448 -16.37 -5.72 14.45
C VAL A 448 -17.10 -7.05 14.66
N CYS A 449 -18.41 -7.03 14.88
CA CYS A 449 -19.15 -8.26 15.14
C CYS A 449 -19.48 -9.00 13.84
N VAL A 450 -19.36 -10.34 13.90
CA VAL A 450 -19.79 -11.24 12.81
C VAL A 450 -21.31 -11.38 12.73
N MET A 451 -22.04 -10.76 13.66
CA MET A 451 -23.52 -10.75 13.69
C MET A 451 -24.15 -9.75 12.72
N GLY A 452 -23.37 -9.18 11.78
CA GLY A 452 -23.86 -8.37 10.66
C GLY A 452 -23.06 -7.11 10.37
N CYS A 453 -22.39 -6.51 11.38
CA CYS A 453 -21.63 -5.28 11.17
C CYS A 453 -20.43 -5.47 10.22
N ASP A 454 -19.81 -6.65 10.25
CA ASP A 454 -18.67 -6.98 9.39
C ASP A 454 -19.06 -6.94 7.91
N TYR A 455 -20.09 -7.72 7.54
CA TYR A 455 -20.67 -7.73 6.20
C TYR A 455 -21.10 -6.32 5.73
N LEU A 456 -21.86 -5.59 6.55
CA LEU A 456 -22.36 -4.27 6.17
C LEU A 456 -21.24 -3.25 5.91
N TYR A 457 -20.12 -3.36 6.64
CA TYR A 457 -18.97 -2.47 6.50
C TYR A 457 -18.05 -2.87 5.34
N GLU A 458 -17.78 -4.17 5.16
CA GLU A 458 -16.92 -4.65 4.07
C GLU A 458 -17.49 -4.28 2.70
N ASP A 459 -18.80 -4.49 2.51
CA ASP A 459 -19.55 -4.23 1.27
C ASP A 459 -20.01 -2.77 1.10
N MET A 460 -19.56 -1.85 1.97
CA MET A 460 -19.86 -0.41 1.89
C MET A 460 -21.37 -0.08 1.96
N TYR A 461 -22.20 -0.91 2.59
CA TYR A 461 -23.58 -0.54 2.92
C TYR A 461 -23.66 0.49 4.04
N ILE A 462 -22.64 0.50 4.90
CA ILE A 462 -22.34 1.58 5.85
C ILE A 462 -20.87 1.98 5.73
N TYR A 463 -20.55 3.20 6.15
CA TYR A 463 -19.17 3.67 6.31
C TYR A 463 -19.08 4.68 7.46
N ILE A 464 -17.86 4.96 7.91
CA ILE A 464 -17.61 5.94 8.98
C ILE A 464 -17.12 7.24 8.33
N ASP A 465 -17.80 8.35 8.60
CA ASP A 465 -17.38 9.69 8.19
C ASP A 465 -17.19 10.58 9.41
N GLY A 466 -15.95 11.05 9.60
CA GLY A 466 -15.53 11.69 10.83
C GLY A 466 -15.66 10.73 12.02
N ALA A 467 -16.73 10.89 12.80
CA ALA A 467 -17.05 10.03 13.93
C ALA A 467 -18.39 9.31 13.79
N GLU A 468 -19.13 9.54 12.70
CA GLU A 468 -20.52 9.10 12.56
C GLU A 468 -20.64 8.00 11.49
N ILE A 469 -21.53 7.03 11.74
CA ILE A 469 -21.88 6.01 10.75
C ILE A 469 -22.85 6.61 9.73
N LYS A 470 -22.50 6.51 8.45
CA LYS A 470 -23.29 6.99 7.32
C LYS A 470 -23.75 5.82 6.44
N ARG A 471 -24.86 6.04 5.74
CA ARG A 471 -25.41 5.10 4.76
C ARG A 471 -24.56 5.11 3.49
N GLY A 472 -24.13 3.94 3.05
CA GLY A 472 -23.39 3.75 1.80
C GLY A 472 -24.27 3.26 0.65
N VAL A 473 -23.85 2.20 -0.04
CA VAL A 473 -24.54 1.63 -1.21
C VAL A 473 -25.94 1.15 -0.83
N SER A 474 -26.89 1.24 -1.78
CA SER A 474 -28.27 0.82 -1.54
C SER A 474 -28.44 -0.70 -1.71
N LEU A 475 -29.11 -1.34 -0.76
CA LEU A 475 -29.64 -2.70 -0.88
C LEU A 475 -31.06 -2.63 -1.47
N SER A 476 -31.24 -3.16 -2.67
CA SER A 476 -32.56 -3.27 -3.28
C SER A 476 -33.33 -4.47 -2.71
N ASN A 477 -34.59 -4.25 -2.31
CA ASN A 477 -35.58 -5.28 -1.99
C ASN A 477 -35.32 -6.17 -0.75
N ALA A 478 -34.59 -5.69 0.24
CA ALA A 478 -34.31 -6.44 1.48
C ALA A 478 -34.63 -5.60 2.73
N SER A 479 -35.79 -5.86 3.37
CA SER A 479 -36.33 -5.02 4.46
C SER A 479 -35.60 -5.21 5.79
N ALA A 480 -35.04 -6.39 6.06
CA ALA A 480 -34.37 -6.67 7.32
C ALA A 480 -33.02 -5.94 7.41
N GLU A 481 -32.21 -6.05 6.37
CA GLU A 481 -30.92 -5.38 6.20
C GLU A 481 -31.10 -3.86 6.22
N SER A 482 -32.15 -3.36 5.56
CA SER A 482 -32.50 -1.94 5.60
C SER A 482 -32.75 -1.45 7.03
N GLY A 483 -33.50 -2.22 7.83
CA GLY A 483 -33.73 -1.91 9.25
C GLY A 483 -32.43 -1.93 10.08
N PHE A 484 -31.56 -2.92 9.87
CA PHE A 484 -30.25 -2.96 10.54
C PHE A 484 -29.39 -1.75 10.18
N ILE A 485 -29.39 -1.30 8.92
CA ILE A 485 -28.64 -0.11 8.50
C ILE A 485 -29.23 1.14 9.16
N GLU A 486 -30.56 1.27 9.21
CA GLU A 486 -31.23 2.41 9.85
C GLU A 486 -30.89 2.54 11.33
N ASP A 487 -30.79 1.43 12.06
CA ASP A 487 -30.39 1.41 13.47
C ASP A 487 -28.92 1.82 13.71
N LEU A 488 -28.07 1.71 12.68
CA LEU A 488 -26.65 2.04 12.75
C LEU A 488 -26.35 3.48 12.30
N VAL A 489 -27.04 3.97 11.28
CA VAL A 489 -26.82 5.30 10.71
C VAL A 489 -27.08 6.38 11.75
N GLY A 490 -26.19 7.37 11.84
CA GLY A 490 -26.26 8.44 12.84
C GLY A 490 -25.53 8.13 14.15
N ARG A 491 -25.14 6.87 14.37
CA ARG A 491 -24.41 6.50 15.58
C ARG A 491 -22.99 7.07 15.56
N VAL A 492 -22.53 7.52 16.71
CA VAL A 492 -21.16 7.98 16.94
C VAL A 492 -20.27 6.82 17.38
N VAL A 493 -19.16 6.63 16.66
CA VAL A 493 -18.11 5.65 16.95
C VAL A 493 -17.24 6.16 18.10
N ASP A 494 -16.87 5.28 19.02
CA ASP A 494 -15.95 5.62 20.10
C ASP A 494 -14.62 6.15 19.54
N SER A 495 -14.19 7.29 20.08
CA SER A 495 -12.92 7.95 19.76
C SER A 495 -11.70 7.03 19.74
N LYS A 496 -11.65 5.98 20.60
CA LYS A 496 -10.54 5.00 20.60
C LYS A 496 -10.44 4.23 19.29
N TRP A 497 -11.57 3.98 18.62
CA TRP A 497 -11.63 3.33 17.31
C TRP A 497 -11.43 4.29 16.14
N LEU A 498 -11.41 5.61 16.40
CA LEU A 498 -11.12 6.64 15.40
C LEU A 498 -9.64 7.04 15.36
N LEU A 499 -8.81 6.49 16.24
CA LEU A 499 -7.35 6.66 16.21
C LEU A 499 -6.75 6.13 14.90
N GLY A 500 -5.59 6.67 14.51
CA GLY A 500 -4.91 6.37 13.24
C GLY A 500 -5.10 7.44 12.17
N ASN A 501 -4.66 7.15 10.94
CA ASN A 501 -4.79 8.08 9.82
C ASN A 501 -6.26 8.20 9.37
N ARG A 502 -6.70 9.41 9.04
CA ARG A 502 -8.02 9.66 8.45
C ARG A 502 -8.22 8.93 7.11
N SER A 503 -7.15 8.58 6.40
CA SER A 503 -7.21 7.77 5.17
C SER A 503 -7.70 6.34 5.41
N TYR A 504 -7.71 5.86 6.66
CA TYR A 504 -8.13 4.49 6.97
C TYR A 504 -9.62 4.28 6.77
N PHE A 505 -10.41 5.36 6.79
CA PHE A 505 -11.86 5.28 6.60
C PHE A 505 -12.23 5.57 5.13
N ARG A 506 -12.95 4.62 4.54
CA ARG A 506 -13.45 4.72 3.16
C ARG A 506 -14.68 5.62 3.10
N SER A 507 -14.91 6.21 1.93
CA SER A 507 -16.18 6.87 1.60
C SER A 507 -16.60 6.50 0.16
N PRO A 508 -17.89 6.33 -0.13
CA PRO A 508 -18.38 5.99 -1.47
C PRO A 508 -17.90 6.96 -2.57
N ASN A 509 -17.77 8.26 -2.23
CA ASN A 509 -17.37 9.30 -3.17
C ASN A 509 -15.86 9.30 -3.52
N LYS A 510 -15.00 8.64 -2.74
CA LYS A 510 -13.56 8.54 -3.04
C LYS A 510 -13.26 7.49 -4.12
N ALA A 511 -14.08 6.46 -4.26
CA ALA A 511 -13.94 5.47 -5.33
C ALA A 511 -14.21 6.09 -6.72
N LEU A 512 -15.12 7.05 -6.81
CA LEU A 512 -15.44 7.78 -8.05
C LEU A 512 -14.29 8.68 -8.54
N GLN A 513 -13.37 9.09 -7.67
CA GLN A 513 -12.15 9.81 -8.09
C GLN A 513 -11.09 8.88 -8.70
N ARG A 514 -11.18 7.56 -8.50
CA ARG A 514 -10.25 6.58 -9.09
C ARG A 514 -10.65 6.14 -10.50
N THR A 515 -11.92 6.30 -10.88
CA THR A 515 -12.46 5.83 -12.18
C THR A 515 -12.75 6.96 -13.17
N SER A 516 -12.48 8.21 -12.81
CA SER A 516 -12.65 9.37 -13.70
C SER A 516 -11.34 10.12 -13.97
N ARG A 517 -10.26 9.37 -14.20
CA ARG A 517 -9.02 9.85 -14.80
C ARG A 517 -8.51 8.89 -15.85
#